data_AF-A0A1V5D0N9-F1
#
_entry.id   AF-A0A1V5D0N9-F1
#
_cell.length_a   1.000
_cell.length_b   1.000
_cell.length_c   1.000
_cell.angle_alpha   90.00
_cell.angle_beta   90.00
_cell.angle_gamma   90.00
#
_symmetry.space_group_name_H-M   'P 1'
#
loop_
_entity.id
_entity.type
_entity.pdbx_description
1 polymer ?
#
loop_
_entity_poly.entity_id
_entity_poly.type
_entity_poly.pdbx_seq_one_letter_code
_entity_poly.pdbx_strand_id
1 'polypeptide(L)'
;MSQEVQEPKGWNPYLAGALVGVLIIFSVWFTGKYVGASTTFVRAAGYIEKAVTPERVGMMEYFAKEVPKIDWQFLFVIGIFFGSLIASATSKSFRWQAVPTMWEERFGPSRAKRAIAAFVGGAIAMFGARLADG
;
A
#
# COMPACT_ATOMS: atom_id res chain seq x y z
N MET A 1 -10.95 -33.19 5.24
CA MET A 1 -10.16 -33.25 4.00
C MET A 1 -9.74 -31.82 3.68
N SER A 2 -8.65 -31.37 4.29
CA SER A 2 -8.13 -30.01 4.14
C SER A 2 -7.56 -29.89 2.74
N GLN A 3 -8.17 -29.07 1.88
CA GLN A 3 -7.59 -28.82 0.57
C GLN A 3 -6.33 -27.99 0.79
N GLU A 4 -5.15 -28.59 0.59
CA GLU A 4 -3.90 -27.85 0.43
C GLU A 4 -4.07 -26.93 -0.77
N VAL A 5 -4.31 -25.66 -0.48
CA VAL A 5 -4.32 -24.62 -1.50
C VAL A 5 -2.90 -24.49 -2.02
N GLN A 6 -2.60 -25.12 -3.17
CA GLN A 6 -1.33 -24.90 -3.86
C GLN A 6 -1.20 -23.41 -4.20
N GLU A 7 -0.29 -22.74 -3.51
CA GLU A 7 0.18 -21.40 -3.86
C GLU A 7 0.86 -21.50 -5.24
N PRO A 8 0.52 -20.62 -6.19
CA PRO A 8 1.15 -20.63 -7.50
C PRO A 8 2.67 -20.45 -7.34
N LYS A 9 3.45 -21.24 -8.08
CA LYS A 9 4.91 -21.18 -8.04
C LYS A 9 5.37 -19.77 -8.40
N GLY A 10 5.92 -19.06 -7.41
CA GLY A 10 6.44 -17.71 -7.56
C GLY A 10 7.65 -17.64 -8.51
N TRP A 11 7.99 -16.42 -8.93
CA TRP A 11 9.21 -16.17 -9.70
C TRP A 11 10.46 -16.45 -8.86
N ASN A 12 11.58 -16.71 -9.53
CA ASN A 12 12.88 -16.82 -8.86
C ASN A 12 13.14 -15.51 -8.06
N PRO A 13 13.42 -15.58 -6.74
CA PRO A 13 13.57 -14.39 -5.90
C PRO A 13 14.70 -13.47 -6.36
N TYR A 14 15.78 -14.01 -6.96
CA TYR A 14 16.88 -13.21 -7.49
C TYR A 14 16.45 -12.42 -8.74
N LEU A 15 15.65 -13.05 -9.61
CA LEU A 15 15.12 -12.38 -10.79
C LEU A 15 14.11 -11.30 -10.41
N ALA A 16 13.18 -11.62 -9.51
CA ALA A 16 12.21 -10.66 -9.00
C ALA A 16 12.91 -9.48 -8.30
N GLY A 17 13.92 -9.76 -7.47
CA GLY A 17 14.74 -8.74 -6.80
C GLY A 17 15.50 -7.85 -7.80
N ALA A 18 16.10 -8.44 -8.84
CA ALA A 18 16.79 -7.69 -9.88
C ALA A 18 15.85 -6.73 -10.63
N LEU A 19 14.65 -7.19 -10.99
CA LEU A 19 13.64 -6.35 -11.66
C LEU A 19 13.14 -5.22 -10.77
N VAL A 20 12.94 -5.48 -9.47
CA VAL A 20 12.61 -4.43 -8.50
C VAL A 20 13.75 -3.42 -8.37
N GLY A 21 15.01 -3.87 -8.36
CA GLY A 21 16.18 -2.99 -8.37
C GLY A 21 16.22 -2.08 -9.59
N VAL A 22 15.99 -2.64 -10.78
CA VAL A 22 15.90 -1.87 -12.04
C VAL A 22 14.76 -0.85 -11.99
N LEU A 23 13.59 -1.21 -11.45
CA LEU A 23 12.47 -0.29 -11.26
C LEU A 23 12.85 0.90 -10.37
N ILE A 24 13.57 0.65 -9.27
CA ILE A 24 14.01 1.71 -8.35
C ILE A 24 15.01 2.64 -9.05
N ILE A 25 15.97 2.09 -9.80
CA ILE A 25 16.93 2.88 -10.59
C ILE A 25 16.18 3.77 -11.58
N PHE A 26 15.20 3.23 -12.30
CA PHE A 26 14.39 4.02 -13.23
C PHE A 26 13.55 5.09 -12.53
N SER A 27 12.98 4.79 -11.35
CA SER A 27 12.24 5.79 -10.57
C SER A 27 13.12 7.01 -10.28
N VAL A 28 14.34 6.79 -9.77
CA VAL A 28 15.27 7.88 -9.45
C VAL A 28 15.76 8.57 -10.74
N TRP A 29 16.05 7.82 -11.79
CA TRP A 29 16.56 8.38 -13.04
C TRP A 29 15.56 9.30 -13.75
N PHE A 30 14.29 8.89 -13.83
CA PHE A 30 13.26 9.67 -14.53
C PHE A 30 12.65 10.78 -13.67
N THR A 31 12.56 10.58 -12.36
CA THR A 31 11.76 11.47 -11.50
C THR A 31 12.54 12.11 -10.36
N GLY A 32 13.79 11.69 -10.15
CA GLY A 32 14.61 12.11 -9.01
C GLY A 32 14.09 11.64 -7.66
N LYS A 33 13.06 10.76 -7.65
CA LYS A 33 12.36 10.33 -6.44
C LYS A 33 12.53 8.83 -6.20
N TYR A 34 12.82 8.49 -4.95
CA TYR A 34 12.77 7.13 -4.47
C TYR A 34 11.32 6.65 -4.34
N VAL A 35 11.14 5.33 -4.39
CA VAL A 35 9.84 4.70 -4.16
C VAL A 35 9.46 4.83 -2.69
N GLY A 36 8.21 5.20 -2.43
CA GLY A 36 7.69 5.33 -1.07
C GLY A 36 6.18 5.16 -1.06
N ALA A 37 5.63 4.67 0.05
CA ALA A 37 4.18 4.42 0.18
C ALA A 37 3.55 5.22 1.32
N SER A 38 4.24 5.37 2.45
CA SER A 38 3.71 5.95 3.69
C SER A 38 3.31 7.44 3.56
N THR A 39 4.04 8.23 2.77
CA THR A 39 3.75 9.66 2.52
C THR A 39 2.39 9.87 1.89
N THR A 40 2.01 9.00 0.96
CA THR A 40 0.74 9.03 0.25
C THR A 40 -0.45 8.86 1.21
N PHE A 41 -0.36 7.95 2.18
CA PHE A 41 -1.46 7.68 3.11
C PHE A 41 -1.73 8.85 4.06
N VAL A 42 -0.70 9.53 4.56
CA VAL A 42 -0.89 10.73 5.41
C VAL A 42 -1.35 11.92 4.57
N ARG A 43 -0.85 12.08 3.34
CA ARG A 43 -1.38 13.09 2.43
C ARG A 43 -2.87 12.85 2.17
N ALA A 44 -3.28 11.62 1.90
CA ALA A 44 -4.69 11.24 1.73
C ALA A 44 -5.55 11.52 2.98
N ALA A 45 -5.04 11.22 4.17
CA ALA A 45 -5.72 11.56 5.42
C ALA A 45 -5.86 13.09 5.59
N GLY A 46 -4.80 13.85 5.31
CA GLY A 46 -4.82 15.31 5.32
C GLY A 46 -5.78 15.91 4.28
N TYR A 47 -5.98 15.24 3.13
CA TYR A 47 -6.99 15.62 2.15
C TYR A 47 -8.42 15.47 2.68
N ILE A 48 -8.71 14.37 3.40
CA ILE A 48 -10.02 14.11 3.99
C ILE A 48 -10.29 15.07 5.16
N GLU A 49 -9.28 15.32 6.00
CA GLU A 49 -9.37 16.25 7.13
C GLU A 49 -9.63 17.70 6.66
N LYS A 50 -8.97 18.12 5.58
CA LYS A 50 -9.20 19.44 4.94
C LYS A 50 -10.62 19.59 4.37
N ALA A 51 -11.27 18.50 3.96
CA ALA A 51 -12.64 18.52 3.43
C ALA A 51 -13.72 18.61 4.52
N VAL A 52 -13.40 18.20 5.76
CA VAL A 52 -14.36 18.17 6.88
C VAL A 52 -14.34 19.45 7.72
N THR A 53 -13.24 20.23 7.73
CA THR A 53 -13.16 21.47 8.52
C THR A 53 -12.58 22.64 7.69
N PRO A 54 -13.40 23.33 6.89
CA PRO A 54 -12.96 24.44 6.04
C PRO A 54 -12.56 25.71 6.81
N GLU A 55 -13.10 25.92 8.02
CA GLU A 55 -13.03 27.22 8.73
C GLU A 55 -11.67 27.52 9.39
N ARG A 56 -10.78 26.54 9.56
CA ARG A 56 -9.39 26.77 9.99
C ARG A 56 -8.37 26.87 8.85
N VAL A 57 -8.80 26.79 7.59
CA VAL A 57 -7.90 26.71 6.43
C VAL A 57 -7.57 28.09 5.85
N GLY A 58 -8.34 29.14 6.20
CA GLY A 58 -8.16 30.49 5.64
C GLY A 58 -7.02 31.33 6.24
N MET A 59 -6.44 30.94 7.38
CA MET A 59 -5.53 31.82 8.15
C MET A 59 -4.06 31.33 8.24
N MET A 60 -3.70 30.22 7.58
CA MET A 60 -2.34 29.67 7.65
C MET A 60 -1.73 29.49 6.25
N GLU A 61 -0.64 30.23 6.00
CA GLU A 61 0.23 30.15 4.80
C GLU A 61 0.65 28.73 4.39
N TYR A 62 0.54 27.75 5.28
CA TYR A 62 0.81 26.33 5.04
C TYR A 62 -0.08 25.73 3.92
N PHE A 63 -1.34 26.17 3.79
CA PHE A 63 -2.28 25.59 2.82
C PHE A 63 -2.26 26.23 1.43
N ALA A 64 -1.62 27.39 1.26
CA ALA A 64 -1.41 28.02 -0.04
C ALA A 64 -0.20 27.42 -0.78
N LYS A 65 0.74 26.80 -0.06
CA LYS A 65 1.96 26.20 -0.60
C LYS A 65 1.78 24.76 -1.09
N GLU A 66 0.84 24.03 -0.48
CA GLU A 66 0.46 22.65 -0.82
C GLU A 66 -0.74 22.64 -1.78
N VAL A 67 -0.53 23.12 -3.01
CA VAL A 67 -1.49 22.91 -4.10
C VAL A 67 -1.67 21.41 -4.30
N PRO A 68 -2.90 20.87 -4.31
CA PRO A 68 -3.19 19.46 -4.57
C PRO A 68 -2.69 19.01 -5.94
N LYS A 69 -1.42 18.64 -6.04
CA LYS A 69 -0.87 18.00 -7.24
C LYS A 69 -0.97 16.50 -7.02
N ILE A 70 -1.51 15.81 -8.01
CA ILE A 70 -1.23 14.39 -8.21
C ILE A 70 0.30 14.29 -8.26
N ASP A 71 0.90 13.90 -7.14
CA ASP A 71 2.33 13.75 -7.07
C ASP A 71 2.73 12.38 -7.61
N TRP A 72 4.02 12.25 -7.94
CA TRP A 72 4.60 11.00 -8.43
C TRP A 72 4.30 9.81 -7.51
N GLN A 73 4.25 10.03 -6.19
CA GLN A 73 4.05 8.98 -5.21
C GLN A 73 2.62 8.45 -5.21
N PHE A 74 1.64 9.33 -5.45
CA PHE A 74 0.25 8.97 -5.65
C PHE A 74 0.07 8.13 -6.93
N LEU A 75 0.70 8.54 -8.04
CA LEU A 75 0.71 7.75 -9.28
C LEU A 75 1.40 6.39 -9.09
N PHE A 76 2.47 6.34 -8.30
CA PHE A 76 3.18 5.11 -7.98
C PHE A 76 2.32 4.12 -7.20
N VAL A 77 1.59 4.57 -6.17
CA VAL A 77 0.68 3.71 -5.40
C VAL A 77 -0.49 3.22 -6.26
N ILE A 78 -1.06 4.09 -7.10
CA ILE A 78 -2.07 3.69 -8.09
C ILE A 78 -1.51 2.64 -9.07
N GLY A 79 -0.29 2.84 -9.53
CA GLY A 79 0.42 1.90 -10.40
C GLY A 79 0.62 0.53 -9.74
N ILE A 80 0.98 0.48 -8.45
CA ILE A 80 1.07 -0.77 -7.69
C ILE A 80 -0.29 -1.46 -7.63
N PHE A 81 -1.36 -0.71 -7.35
CA PHE A 81 -2.71 -1.26 -7.25
C PHE A 81 -3.14 -1.91 -8.58
N PHE A 82 -3.10 -1.18 -9.68
CA PHE A 82 -3.50 -1.71 -10.99
C PHE A 82 -2.51 -2.76 -11.52
N GLY A 83 -1.21 -2.57 -11.30
CA GLY A 83 -0.18 -3.52 -11.70
C GLY A 83 -0.34 -4.88 -11.01
N SER A 84 -0.59 -4.88 -9.70
CA SER A 84 -0.87 -6.12 -8.96
C SER A 84 -2.19 -6.77 -9.37
N LEU A 85 -3.22 -5.98 -9.65
CA LEU A 85 -4.50 -6.47 -10.14
C LEU A 85 -4.35 -7.16 -11.51
N ILE A 86 -3.70 -6.50 -12.47
CA ILE A 86 -3.45 -7.07 -13.81
C ILE A 86 -2.58 -8.33 -13.69
N ALA A 87 -1.50 -8.29 -12.91
CA ALA A 87 -0.63 -9.45 -12.71
C ALA A 87 -1.40 -10.64 -12.11
N SER A 88 -2.26 -10.40 -11.11
CA SER A 88 -3.07 -11.46 -10.49
C SER A 88 -4.13 -12.03 -11.43
N ALA A 89 -4.73 -11.20 -12.29
CA ALA A 89 -5.69 -11.61 -13.28
C ALA A 89 -5.04 -12.44 -14.40
N THR A 90 -3.92 -11.97 -14.95
CA THR A 90 -3.21 -12.67 -16.04
C THR A 90 -2.57 -13.97 -15.58
N SER A 91 -2.06 -14.03 -14.34
CA SER A 91 -1.54 -15.27 -13.74
C SER A 91 -2.64 -16.22 -13.22
N LYS A 92 -3.92 -15.82 -13.32
CA LYS A 92 -5.08 -16.56 -12.78
C LYS A 92 -4.95 -16.89 -11.28
N SER A 93 -4.20 -16.06 -10.54
CA SER A 93 -3.97 -16.22 -9.10
C SER A 93 -4.92 -15.36 -8.25
N PHE A 94 -5.70 -14.49 -8.89
CA PHE A 94 -6.69 -13.65 -8.20
C PHE A 94 -7.75 -14.50 -7.48
N ARG A 95 -7.94 -14.25 -6.18
CA ARG A 95 -8.88 -14.98 -5.32
C ARG A 95 -9.58 -14.01 -4.37
N TRP A 96 -10.90 -14.11 -4.29
CA TRP A 96 -11.68 -13.42 -3.28
C TRP A 96 -11.58 -14.16 -1.95
N GLN A 97 -10.72 -13.68 -1.05
CA GLN A 97 -10.46 -14.33 0.24
C GLN A 97 -10.54 -13.32 1.39
N ALA A 98 -11.52 -13.50 2.28
CA ALA A 98 -11.71 -12.63 3.45
C ALA A 98 -10.75 -12.99 4.61
N VAL A 99 -10.37 -14.27 4.71
CA VAL A 99 -9.44 -14.79 5.72
C VAL A 99 -8.38 -15.61 4.99
N PRO A 100 -7.11 -15.15 4.97
CA PRO A 100 -6.02 -15.91 4.36
C PRO A 100 -5.87 -17.29 4.98
N THR A 101 -5.50 -18.30 4.20
CA THR A 101 -5.38 -19.69 4.67
C THR A 101 -4.41 -19.81 5.85
N MET A 102 -3.26 -19.12 5.78
CA MET A 102 -2.30 -19.06 6.89
C MET A 102 -2.89 -18.44 8.18
N TRP A 103 -3.81 -17.49 8.06
CA TRP A 103 -4.50 -16.93 9.24
C TRP A 103 -5.51 -17.94 9.79
N GLU A 104 -6.28 -18.57 8.92
CA GLU A 104 -7.29 -19.55 9.31
C GLU A 104 -6.68 -20.73 10.05
N GLU A 105 -5.57 -21.27 9.54
CA GLU A 105 -4.81 -22.36 10.17
C GLU A 105 -4.34 -22.03 11.59
N ARG A 106 -3.98 -20.77 11.85
CA ARG A 106 -3.40 -20.35 13.13
C ARG A 106 -4.41 -19.77 14.11
N PHE A 107 -5.40 -19.04 13.62
CA PHE A 107 -6.28 -18.20 14.43
C PHE A 107 -7.78 -18.46 14.20
N GLY A 108 -8.11 -19.35 13.26
CA GLY A 108 -9.47 -19.75 12.88
C GLY A 108 -10.09 -18.87 11.79
N PRO A 109 -11.28 -19.27 11.27
CA PRO A 109 -11.94 -18.63 10.11
C PRO A 109 -12.64 -17.31 10.45
N SER A 110 -12.46 -16.76 11.65
CA SER A 110 -13.17 -15.56 12.10
C SER A 110 -12.75 -14.31 11.33
N ARG A 111 -13.64 -13.83 10.46
CA ARG A 111 -13.47 -12.60 9.68
C ARG A 111 -13.29 -11.37 10.58
N ALA A 112 -14.07 -11.28 11.65
CA ALA A 112 -14.01 -10.16 12.59
C ALA A 112 -12.65 -10.12 13.31
N LYS A 113 -12.16 -11.26 13.80
CA LYS A 113 -10.86 -11.37 14.47
C LYS A 113 -9.72 -10.95 13.54
N ARG A 114 -9.75 -11.41 12.29
CA ARG A 114 -8.80 -11.02 11.24
C ARG A 114 -8.87 -9.52 10.94
N ALA A 115 -10.07 -8.96 10.79
CA ALA A 115 -10.26 -7.54 10.48
C ALA A 115 -9.72 -6.63 11.59
N ILE A 116 -10.02 -6.94 12.85
CA ILE A 116 -9.50 -6.20 14.02
C ILE A 116 -7.96 -6.26 14.04
N ALA A 117 -7.38 -7.45 13.87
CA ALA A 117 -5.93 -7.61 13.87
C ALA A 117 -5.26 -6.87 12.69
N ALA A 118 -5.84 -6.93 11.50
CA ALA A 118 -5.33 -6.20 10.33
C ALA A 118 -5.41 -4.68 10.53
N PHE A 119 -6.49 -4.18 11.15
CA PHE A 119 -6.65 -2.77 11.45
C PHE A 119 -5.63 -2.28 12.49
N VAL A 120 -5.52 -2.97 13.62
CA VAL A 120 -4.57 -2.62 14.70
C VAL A 120 -3.12 -2.77 14.21
N GLY A 121 -2.81 -3.85 13.50
CA GLY A 121 -1.49 -4.07 12.90
C GLY A 121 -1.15 -2.98 11.87
N GLY A 122 -2.13 -2.57 11.06
CA GLY A 122 -1.97 -1.45 10.13
C GLY A 122 -1.69 -0.12 10.84
N ALA A 123 -2.40 0.18 11.92
CA ALA A 123 -2.17 1.38 12.72
C ALA A 123 -0.75 1.40 13.33
N ILE A 124 -0.31 0.27 13.90
CA ILE A 124 1.04 0.12 14.45
C ILE A 124 2.10 0.26 13.35
N ALA A 125 1.89 -0.38 12.19
CA ALA A 125 2.82 -0.30 11.05
C ALA A 125 2.94 1.13 10.52
N MET A 126 1.83 1.85 10.38
CA MET A 126 1.81 3.25 9.96
C MET A 126 2.52 4.15 10.97
N PHE A 127 2.29 3.95 12.25
CA PHE A 127 2.98 4.69 13.31
C PHE A 127 4.49 4.42 13.28
N GLY A 128 4.90 3.15 13.16
CA GLY A 128 6.30 2.76 13.08
C GLY A 128 7.01 3.31 11.83
N ALA A 129 6.37 3.24 10.66
CA ALA A 129 6.91 3.81 9.42
C ALA A 129 7.18 5.31 9.59
N ARG A 130 6.25 6.03 10.23
CA ARG A 130 6.41 7.47 10.49
C ARG A 130 7.51 7.81 11.48
N LEU A 131 7.65 7.03 12.55
CA LEU A 131 8.77 7.21 13.48
C LEU A 131 10.13 6.94 12.81
N ALA A 132 10.17 6.06 11.83
CA ALA A 132 11.36 5.72 11.07
C ALA A 132 11.62 6.65 9.85
N ASP A 133 10.78 7.67 9.66
CA ASP A 133 10.80 8.59 8.50
C ASP A 133 10.76 7.87 7.14
N GLY A 134 10.04 6.74 7.08
CA GLY A 134 9.92 5.85 5.91
C GLY A 134 8.49 5.63 5.44
#